data_AF-A0A6C0LIK3-F1
#
_entry.id   AF-A0A6C0LIK3-F1
#
_cell.length_a   1.000
_cell.length_b   1.000
_cell.length_c   1.000
_cell.angle_alpha   90.00
_cell.angle_beta   90.00
_cell.angle_gamma   90.00
#
_symmetry.space_group_name_H-M   'P 1'
#
loop_
_entity.id
_entity.type
_entity.pdbx_description
1 polymer ?
#
loop_
_entity_poly.entity_id
_entity_poly.type
_entity_poly.pdbx_seq_one_letter_code
_entity_poly.pdbx_strand_id
1 'polypeptide(L)'
;MNTENEDLGFIKITYDNFRASLDNFNNSQIVISDNIANKANDLINNYNCFVSNYDARSLWEKKKIIASNKTVASSKSRPHIIYVDFSDETKCKKEFISYLNKLTDLNKDIIYNKISVFISKINDEIKTMLFDVLINFIKSSNNNIYIDVLYLFDDDYIKTNITRFYNNYLNQCEWLPKEIKTEYKNIFDEENYDIYCEYVKIKKTTLSIIKALCLILKKLDEPAIIDKIINNIFNDLNEYIFKSEYKHLTELLLDELAILIENVPTEENINNINMINTDNLDNSTKFKINNIVDRYK
;
A
#
# COMPACT_ATOMS: atom_id res chain seq x y z
N MET A 1 57.66 -4.46 -8.66
CA MET A 1 56.44 -4.83 -7.93
C MET A 1 55.36 -3.85 -8.36
N ASN A 2 54.48 -4.28 -9.27
CA ASN A 2 53.32 -3.50 -9.70
C ASN A 2 52.25 -3.66 -8.62
N THR A 3 51.94 -2.57 -7.92
CA THR A 3 50.74 -2.47 -7.11
C THR A 3 49.58 -2.16 -8.05
N GLU A 4 48.73 -3.17 -8.27
CA GLU A 4 47.44 -3.03 -8.92
C GLU A 4 46.59 -2.04 -8.11
N ASN A 5 46.23 -0.92 -8.73
CA ASN A 5 45.17 -0.05 -8.23
C ASN A 5 43.84 -0.79 -8.46
N GLU A 6 43.32 -1.41 -7.41
CA GLU A 6 41.92 -1.85 -7.40
C GLU A 6 41.02 -0.62 -7.61
N ASP A 7 40.35 -0.60 -8.77
CA ASP A 7 39.39 0.42 -9.12
C ASP A 7 38.11 0.20 -8.30
N LEU A 8 38.08 0.79 -7.10
CA LEU A 8 36.97 0.75 -6.14
C LEU A 8 35.71 1.51 -6.61
N GLY A 9 35.58 1.83 -7.91
CA GLY A 9 34.43 2.54 -8.48
C GLY A 9 34.32 4.00 -8.04
N PHE A 10 35.37 4.58 -7.46
CA PHE A 10 35.39 5.98 -7.05
C PHE A 10 35.70 6.89 -8.23
N ILE A 11 34.75 7.77 -8.57
CA ILE A 11 34.99 8.87 -9.50
C ILE A 11 35.91 9.89 -8.81
N LYS A 12 37.21 9.85 -9.11
CA LYS A 12 38.18 10.86 -8.65
C LYS A 12 38.10 12.09 -9.55
N ILE A 13 37.52 13.18 -9.05
CA ILE A 13 37.54 14.49 -9.70
C ILE A 13 38.66 15.31 -9.07
N THR A 14 39.57 15.86 -9.89
CA THR A 14 40.61 16.77 -9.37
C THR A 14 39.99 18.08 -8.90
N TYR A 15 40.57 18.68 -7.86
CA TYR A 15 40.07 19.92 -7.29
C TYR A 15 39.93 21.04 -8.34
N ASP A 16 40.90 21.16 -9.25
CA ASP A 16 40.87 22.16 -10.31
C ASP A 16 39.73 21.93 -11.30
N ASN A 17 39.45 20.67 -11.66
CA ASN A 17 38.33 20.33 -12.54
C ASN A 17 36.98 20.61 -11.87
N PHE A 18 36.87 20.34 -10.56
CA PHE A 18 35.67 20.66 -9.79
C PHE A 18 35.48 22.18 -9.70
N ARG A 19 36.53 22.93 -9.36
CA ARG A 19 36.49 24.39 -9.25
C ARG A 19 36.13 25.07 -10.57
N ALA A 20 36.78 24.67 -11.66
CA ALA A 20 36.48 25.19 -12.99
C ALA A 20 35.03 24.90 -13.41
N SER A 21 34.53 23.69 -13.10
CA SER A 21 33.14 23.30 -13.41
C SER A 21 32.12 24.07 -12.56
N LEU A 22 32.43 24.32 -11.28
CA LEU A 22 31.61 25.13 -10.38
C LEU A 22 31.58 26.60 -10.79
N ASP A 23 32.72 27.15 -11.20
CA ASP A 23 32.82 28.53 -11.70
C ASP A 23 32.04 28.70 -13.01
N ASN A 24 32.07 27.70 -13.89
CA ASN A 24 31.31 27.69 -15.13
C ASN A 24 29.79 27.50 -14.88
N PHE A 25 29.45 26.68 -13.87
CA PHE A 25 28.08 26.55 -13.38
C PHE A 25 27.59 27.89 -12.82
N ASN A 26 28.33 28.58 -11.96
CA ASN A 26 27.86 29.83 -11.37
C ASN A 26 27.76 30.99 -12.40
N ASN A 27 28.72 31.08 -13.33
CA ASN A 27 28.84 32.22 -14.24
C ASN A 27 28.10 32.08 -15.58
N SER A 28 27.52 30.92 -15.90
CA SER A 28 26.72 30.79 -17.13
C SER A 28 25.40 31.58 -16.98
N GLN A 29 25.07 32.41 -17.97
CA GLN A 29 23.77 33.11 -18.05
C GLN A 29 22.65 32.11 -18.45
N ILE A 30 22.37 31.14 -17.60
CA ILE A 30 21.27 30.18 -17.82
C ILE A 30 19.96 30.88 -17.50
N VAL A 31 19.18 31.18 -18.53
CA VAL A 31 17.80 31.66 -18.38
C VAL A 31 16.94 30.47 -17.93
N ILE A 32 16.57 30.46 -16.66
CA ILE A 32 15.66 29.46 -16.07
C ILE A 32 14.22 29.92 -16.36
N SER A 33 13.37 29.00 -16.81
CA SER A 33 11.96 29.31 -17.01
C SER A 33 11.26 29.64 -15.70
N ASP A 34 10.46 30.71 -15.68
CA ASP A 34 9.70 31.18 -14.50
C ASP A 34 8.85 30.08 -13.87
N ASN A 35 8.27 29.19 -14.67
CA ASN A 35 7.46 28.07 -14.17
C ASN A 35 8.25 27.13 -13.25
N ILE A 36 9.55 26.97 -13.49
CA ILE A 36 10.42 26.08 -12.69
C ILE A 36 10.94 26.81 -11.47
N ALA A 37 11.29 28.09 -11.62
CA ALA A 37 11.66 28.95 -10.49
C ALA A 37 10.52 29.04 -9.47
N ASN A 38 9.29 29.30 -9.95
CA ASN A 38 8.10 29.40 -9.12
C ASN A 38 7.80 28.09 -8.40
N LYS A 39 7.87 26.96 -9.10
CA LYS A 39 7.65 25.64 -8.49
C LYS A 39 8.70 25.26 -7.45
N ALA A 40 9.96 25.66 -7.65
CA ALA A 40 11.02 25.46 -6.66
C ALA A 40 10.76 26.31 -5.41
N ASN A 41 10.39 27.58 -5.57
CA ASN A 41 10.03 28.46 -4.46
C ASN A 41 8.80 27.95 -3.69
N ASP A 42 7.77 27.47 -4.38
CA ASP A 42 6.59 26.87 -3.75
C ASP A 42 6.97 25.65 -2.89
N LEU A 43 7.91 24.82 -3.35
CA LEU A 43 8.36 23.65 -2.60
C LEU A 43 9.18 24.03 -1.36
N ILE A 44 10.07 25.01 -1.47
CA ILE A 44 10.86 25.53 -0.35
C ILE A 44 9.93 26.16 0.70
N ASN A 45 8.93 26.92 0.28
CA ASN A 45 8.03 27.63 1.18
C ASN A 45 7.05 26.70 1.92
N ASN A 46 6.63 25.60 1.29
CA ASN A 46 5.59 24.73 1.84
C ASN A 46 6.13 23.49 2.58
N TYR A 47 7.42 23.17 2.44
CA TYR A 47 7.98 21.94 2.97
C TYR A 47 9.39 22.15 3.53
N ASN A 48 9.52 22.06 4.86
CA ASN A 48 10.77 22.30 5.59
C ASN A 48 11.93 21.35 5.23
N CYS A 49 11.67 20.25 4.51
CA CYS A 49 12.69 19.32 4.03
C CYS A 49 13.44 19.83 2.78
N PHE A 50 12.93 20.86 2.10
CA PHE A 50 13.62 21.53 0.99
C PHE A 50 14.36 22.77 1.51
N VAL A 51 15.51 22.55 2.14
CA VAL A 51 16.41 23.62 2.61
C VAL A 51 17.25 24.18 1.44
N SER A 52 17.92 25.32 1.67
CA SER A 52 18.66 26.23 0.76
C SER A 52 19.54 25.65 -0.37
N ASN A 53 19.75 24.34 -0.44
CA ASN A 53 20.46 23.65 -1.52
C ASN A 53 19.52 23.13 -2.63
N TYR A 54 18.22 23.39 -2.55
CA TYR A 54 17.27 23.07 -3.60
C TYR A 54 17.28 24.13 -4.71
N ASP A 55 18.26 24.02 -5.62
CA ASP A 55 18.45 24.97 -6.72
C ASP A 55 17.64 24.58 -7.98
N ALA A 56 16.81 25.51 -8.45
CA ALA A 56 16.05 25.39 -9.70
C ALA A 56 16.94 25.09 -10.92
N ARG A 57 18.19 25.55 -10.90
CA ARG A 57 19.19 25.30 -11.93
C ARG A 57 19.61 23.84 -11.99
N SER A 58 19.81 23.19 -10.85
CA SER A 58 20.14 21.75 -10.76
C SER A 58 18.99 20.87 -11.29
N LEU A 59 17.74 21.23 -10.97
CA LEU A 59 16.56 20.55 -11.53
C LEU A 59 16.46 20.70 -13.04
N TRP A 60 16.77 21.89 -13.56
CA TRP A 60 16.76 22.17 -14.99
C TRP A 60 17.83 21.38 -15.74
N GLU A 61 19.05 21.31 -15.22
CA GLU A 61 20.11 20.49 -15.81
C GLU A 61 19.78 19.00 -15.77
N LYS A 62 19.25 18.48 -14.65
CA LYS A 62 18.75 17.09 -14.59
C LYS A 62 17.67 16.83 -15.63
N LYS A 63 16.71 17.74 -15.81
CA LYS A 63 15.68 17.62 -16.87
C LYS A 63 16.29 17.65 -18.26
N LYS A 64 17.29 18.49 -18.51
CA LYS A 64 17.99 18.57 -19.80
C LYS A 64 18.73 17.27 -20.12
N ILE A 65 19.42 16.68 -19.13
CA ILE A 65 20.09 15.37 -19.26
C ILE A 65 19.07 14.25 -19.50
N ILE A 66 17.94 14.24 -18.78
CA ILE A 66 16.87 13.26 -19.00
C ILE A 66 16.27 13.41 -20.40
N ALA A 67 16.07 14.65 -20.87
CA ALA A 67 15.55 14.93 -22.21
C ALA A 67 16.53 14.51 -23.30
N SER A 68 17.83 14.80 -23.14
CA SER A 68 18.87 14.36 -24.09
C SER A 68 19.03 12.83 -24.10
N ASN A 69 18.93 12.19 -22.94
CA ASN A 69 18.98 10.73 -22.83
C ASN A 69 17.74 10.07 -23.44
N LYS A 70 16.56 10.72 -23.38
CA LYS A 70 15.36 10.27 -24.09
C LYS A 70 15.49 10.34 -25.61
N THR A 71 16.28 11.27 -26.15
CA THR A 71 16.51 11.38 -27.60
C THR A 71 17.60 10.44 -28.13
N VAL A 72 18.56 10.04 -27.28
CA VAL A 72 19.66 9.13 -27.66
C VAL A 72 19.33 7.67 -27.38
N ALA A 73 18.41 7.38 -26.45
CA ALA A 73 17.84 6.05 -26.25
C ALA A 73 16.94 5.67 -27.43
N SER A 74 17.59 5.14 -28.47
CA SER A 74 17.07 4.35 -29.60
C SER A 74 15.55 4.42 -29.82
N SER A 75 15.21 4.88 -31.01
CA SER A 75 14.01 4.62 -31.82
C SER A 75 13.65 3.13 -31.96
N LYS A 76 13.64 2.36 -30.86
CA LYS A 76 12.82 1.17 -30.78
C LYS A 76 11.39 1.70 -30.72
N SER A 77 10.70 1.66 -31.86
CA SER A 77 9.25 1.62 -31.85
C SER A 77 8.87 0.45 -30.94
N ARG A 78 8.69 0.72 -29.64
CA ARG A 78 8.01 -0.23 -28.78
C ARG A 78 6.68 -0.42 -29.50
N PRO A 79 6.35 -1.63 -29.99
CA PRO A 79 5.01 -1.85 -30.45
C PRO A 79 4.12 -1.43 -29.28
N HIS A 80 3.32 -0.39 -29.49
CA HIS A 80 2.18 -0.18 -28.62
C HIS A 80 1.31 -1.40 -28.87
N ILE A 81 1.50 -2.44 -28.06
CA ILE A 81 0.60 -3.57 -28.03
C ILE A 81 -0.67 -3.00 -27.43
N ILE A 82 -1.51 -2.44 -28.29
CA ILE A 82 -2.89 -2.16 -27.93
C ILE A 82 -3.51 -3.55 -27.86
N TYR A 83 -3.55 -4.12 -26.66
CA TYR A 83 -4.47 -5.21 -26.37
C TYR A 83 -5.87 -4.63 -26.53
N VAL A 84 -6.38 -4.65 -27.76
CA VAL A 84 -7.78 -4.38 -28.04
C VAL A 84 -8.53 -5.69 -27.88
N ASP A 85 -8.57 -6.15 -26.62
CA ASP A 85 -9.67 -7.01 -26.24
C ASP A 85 -10.93 -6.13 -26.25
N PHE A 86 -11.76 -6.35 -27.27
CA PHE A 86 -13.04 -5.67 -27.50
C PHE A 86 -14.20 -6.42 -26.84
N SER A 87 -13.93 -7.43 -26.02
CA SER A 87 -14.95 -8.09 -25.22
C SER A 87 -15.74 -7.07 -24.41
N ASP A 88 -17.02 -7.34 -24.26
CA ASP A 88 -17.88 -6.48 -23.45
C ASP A 88 -17.45 -6.50 -21.98
N GLU A 89 -16.84 -7.60 -21.52
CA GLU A 89 -16.14 -7.71 -20.24
C GLU A 89 -15.03 -6.65 -20.08
N THR A 90 -14.09 -6.59 -21.02
CA THR A 90 -12.97 -5.64 -20.94
C THR A 90 -13.46 -4.18 -21.01
N LYS A 91 -14.50 -3.90 -21.81
CA LYS A 91 -15.12 -2.56 -21.84
C LYS A 91 -15.77 -2.21 -20.49
N CYS A 92 -16.60 -3.10 -19.96
CA CYS A 92 -17.27 -2.91 -18.68
C CYS A 92 -16.27 -2.72 -17.53
N LYS A 93 -15.20 -3.53 -17.51
CA LYS A 93 -14.11 -3.43 -16.54
C LYS A 93 -13.43 -2.05 -16.60
N LYS A 94 -13.07 -1.58 -17.80
CA LYS A 94 -12.43 -0.27 -17.99
C LYS A 94 -13.35 0.88 -17.59
N GLU A 95 -14.63 0.80 -17.93
CA GLU A 95 -15.63 1.81 -17.55
C GLU A 95 -15.80 1.88 -16.04
N PHE A 96 -15.97 0.73 -15.38
CA PHE A 96 -16.08 0.65 -13.93
C PHE A 96 -14.84 1.18 -13.22
N ILE A 97 -13.64 0.80 -13.65
CA ILE A 97 -12.37 1.35 -13.15
C ILE A 97 -12.32 2.87 -13.34
N SER A 98 -12.84 3.40 -14.45
CA SER A 98 -12.93 4.85 -14.68
C SER A 98 -13.83 5.52 -13.64
N TYR A 99 -14.95 4.93 -13.27
CA TYR A 99 -15.82 5.45 -12.22
C TYR A 99 -15.12 5.43 -10.85
N LEU A 100 -14.51 4.31 -10.48
CA LEU A 100 -13.80 4.18 -9.19
C LEU A 100 -12.63 5.17 -9.07
N ASN A 101 -11.87 5.41 -10.14
CA ASN A 101 -10.78 6.38 -10.14
C ASN A 101 -11.27 7.84 -10.04
N LYS A 102 -12.50 8.12 -10.48
CA LYS A 102 -13.12 9.45 -10.38
C LYS A 102 -13.83 9.65 -9.04
N LEU A 103 -14.02 8.60 -8.26
CA LEU A 103 -14.78 8.62 -7.02
C LEU A 103 -14.00 9.38 -5.94
N THR A 104 -14.64 10.40 -5.38
CA THR A 104 -14.13 11.24 -4.29
C THR A 104 -15.28 11.60 -3.36
N ASP A 105 -14.99 12.01 -2.13
CA ASP A 105 -16.02 12.42 -1.17
C ASP A 105 -16.92 13.57 -1.69
N LEU A 106 -16.40 14.43 -2.57
CA LEU A 106 -17.13 15.57 -3.13
C LEU A 106 -18.13 15.19 -4.23
N ASN A 107 -17.85 14.12 -4.98
CA ASN A 107 -18.66 13.73 -6.15
C ASN A 107 -19.32 12.35 -6.00
N LYS A 108 -19.23 11.75 -4.82
CA LYS A 108 -19.65 10.36 -4.58
C LYS A 108 -21.08 10.09 -5.00
N ASP A 109 -22.04 10.97 -4.69
CA ASP A 109 -23.46 10.74 -5.01
C ASP A 109 -23.70 10.68 -6.53
N ILE A 110 -23.00 11.52 -7.29
CA ILE A 110 -23.08 11.55 -8.76
C ILE A 110 -22.49 10.26 -9.33
N ILE A 111 -21.33 9.83 -8.81
CA ILE A 111 -20.64 8.63 -9.30
C ILE A 111 -21.38 7.35 -8.88
N TYR A 112 -21.92 7.29 -7.65
CA TYR A 112 -22.74 6.17 -7.17
C TYR A 112 -23.98 5.97 -8.04
N ASN A 113 -24.69 7.04 -8.40
CA ASN A 113 -25.82 6.93 -9.32
C ASN A 113 -25.41 6.38 -10.69
N LYS A 114 -24.26 6.81 -11.23
CA LYS A 114 -23.74 6.26 -12.50
C LYS A 114 -23.38 4.78 -12.38
N ILE A 115 -22.73 4.40 -11.28
CA ILE A 115 -22.36 3.02 -11.01
C ILE A 115 -23.62 2.14 -10.86
N SER A 116 -24.61 2.58 -10.09
CA SER A 116 -25.86 1.83 -9.89
C SER A 116 -26.59 1.59 -11.22
N VAL A 117 -26.76 2.63 -12.05
CA VAL A 117 -27.37 2.51 -13.39
C VAL A 117 -26.55 1.63 -14.33
N PHE A 118 -25.22 1.57 -14.15
CA PHE A 118 -24.34 0.72 -14.93
C PHE A 118 -24.47 -0.75 -14.50
N ILE A 119 -24.43 -1.04 -13.19
CA ILE A 119 -24.58 -2.38 -12.62
C ILE A 119 -25.94 -3.00 -12.97
N SER A 120 -27.01 -2.20 -13.02
CA SER A 120 -28.34 -2.70 -13.35
C SER A 120 -28.50 -3.18 -14.80
N LYS A 121 -27.52 -2.92 -15.68
CA LYS A 121 -27.59 -3.24 -17.13
C LYS A 121 -26.70 -4.41 -17.54
N ILE A 122 -25.90 -4.94 -16.64
CA ILE A 122 -24.92 -5.99 -16.93
C ILE A 122 -25.37 -7.35 -16.38
N ASN A 123 -24.83 -8.42 -16.97
CA ASN A 123 -25.10 -9.80 -16.54
C ASN A 123 -24.28 -10.18 -15.28
N ASP A 124 -24.62 -11.31 -14.65
CA ASP A 124 -24.02 -11.74 -13.39
C ASP A 124 -22.53 -12.13 -13.50
N GLU A 125 -22.10 -12.61 -14.66
CA GLU A 125 -20.69 -12.93 -14.93
C GLU A 125 -19.83 -11.66 -14.90
N ILE A 126 -20.26 -10.61 -15.60
CA ILE A 126 -19.60 -9.30 -15.56
C ILE A 126 -19.69 -8.71 -14.15
N LYS A 127 -20.84 -8.79 -13.47
CA LYS A 127 -20.96 -8.33 -12.06
C LYS A 127 -19.89 -8.96 -11.18
N THR A 128 -19.61 -10.25 -11.36
CA THR A 128 -18.63 -11.00 -10.56
C THR A 128 -17.21 -10.51 -10.80
N MET A 129 -16.83 -10.31 -12.07
CA MET A 129 -15.56 -9.69 -12.40
C MET A 129 -15.43 -8.27 -11.81
N LEU A 130 -16.50 -7.47 -11.84
CA LEU A 130 -16.49 -6.12 -11.28
C LEU A 130 -16.40 -6.10 -9.76
N PHE A 131 -17.03 -7.06 -9.09
CA PHE A 131 -16.87 -7.27 -7.66
C PHE A 131 -15.39 -7.51 -7.30
N ASP A 132 -14.69 -8.38 -8.02
CA ASP A 132 -13.26 -8.63 -7.80
C ASP A 132 -12.42 -7.36 -8.03
N VAL A 133 -12.77 -6.56 -9.05
CA VAL A 133 -12.14 -5.25 -9.28
C VAL A 133 -12.36 -4.32 -8.09
N LEU A 134 -13.58 -4.24 -7.56
CA LEU A 134 -13.90 -3.40 -6.41
C LEU A 134 -13.14 -3.83 -5.15
N ILE A 135 -13.07 -5.14 -4.89
CA ILE A 135 -12.28 -5.69 -3.79
C ILE A 135 -10.81 -5.28 -3.91
N ASN A 136 -10.22 -5.28 -5.12
CA ASN A 136 -8.84 -4.83 -5.32
C ASN A 136 -8.65 -3.33 -5.01
N PHE A 137 -9.66 -2.49 -5.31
CA PHE A 137 -9.64 -1.08 -4.91
C PHE A 137 -9.71 -0.93 -3.39
N ILE A 138 -10.56 -1.70 -2.71
CA ILE A 138 -10.67 -1.74 -1.24
C ILE A 138 -9.34 -2.21 -0.62
N LYS A 139 -8.70 -3.25 -1.18
CA LYS A 139 -7.38 -3.74 -0.76
C LYS A 139 -6.30 -2.66 -0.83
N SER A 140 -6.37 -1.82 -1.85
CA SER A 140 -5.35 -0.80 -2.15
C SER A 140 -5.60 0.56 -1.48
N SER A 141 -6.80 0.77 -0.92
CA SER A 141 -7.28 2.05 -0.42
C SER A 141 -7.81 1.95 1.00
N ASN A 142 -7.45 2.93 1.84
CA ASN A 142 -8.04 3.08 3.18
C ASN A 142 -9.35 3.89 3.19
N ASN A 143 -9.91 4.21 2.01
CA ASN A 143 -11.10 5.05 1.93
C ASN A 143 -12.39 4.22 1.90
N ASN A 144 -13.29 4.48 2.85
CA ASN A 144 -14.57 3.80 3.00
C ASN A 144 -15.53 4.04 1.83
N ILE A 145 -15.33 5.08 1.00
CA ILE A 145 -16.20 5.33 -0.17
C ILE A 145 -16.25 4.14 -1.14
N TYR A 146 -15.20 3.32 -1.20
CA TYR A 146 -15.17 2.13 -2.04
C TYR A 146 -15.97 0.97 -1.42
N ILE A 147 -16.02 0.90 -0.09
CA ILE A 147 -16.87 -0.07 0.62
C ILE A 147 -18.34 0.26 0.35
N ASP A 148 -18.71 1.54 0.32
CA ASP A 148 -20.08 1.95 0.03
C ASP A 148 -20.54 1.55 -1.39
N VAL A 149 -19.62 1.44 -2.36
CA VAL A 149 -19.93 0.94 -3.72
C VAL A 149 -20.42 -0.51 -3.70
N LEU A 150 -20.01 -1.34 -2.72
CA LEU A 150 -20.50 -2.71 -2.60
C LEU A 150 -22.02 -2.73 -2.47
N TYR A 151 -22.60 -1.77 -1.76
CA TYR A 151 -24.04 -1.66 -1.51
C TYR A 151 -24.83 -1.06 -2.67
N LEU A 152 -24.20 -0.84 -3.82
CA LEU A 152 -24.88 -0.50 -5.07
C LEU A 152 -25.23 -1.74 -5.90
N PHE A 153 -24.72 -2.91 -5.51
CA PHE A 153 -25.15 -4.20 -6.04
C PHE A 153 -26.44 -4.66 -5.34
N ASP A 154 -27.10 -5.66 -5.90
CA ASP A 154 -28.31 -6.25 -5.30
C ASP A 154 -27.99 -6.93 -3.95
N ASP A 155 -28.86 -6.79 -2.94
CA ASP A 155 -28.58 -7.27 -1.56
C ASP A 155 -28.24 -8.77 -1.50
N ASP A 156 -29.02 -9.62 -2.18
CA ASP A 156 -28.78 -11.07 -2.26
C ASP A 156 -27.43 -11.38 -2.93
N TYR A 157 -27.07 -10.60 -3.94
CA TYR A 157 -25.81 -10.71 -4.65
C TYR A 157 -24.63 -10.37 -3.74
N ILE A 158 -24.73 -9.27 -2.98
CA ILE A 158 -23.72 -8.84 -2.01
C ILE A 158 -23.54 -9.92 -0.95
N LYS A 159 -24.63 -10.37 -0.32
CA LYS A 159 -24.56 -11.37 0.74
C LYS A 159 -23.86 -12.64 0.27
N THR A 160 -24.19 -13.13 -0.93
CA THR A 160 -23.57 -14.31 -1.52
C THR A 160 -22.08 -14.10 -1.79
N ASN A 161 -21.70 -12.98 -2.42
CA ASN A 161 -20.32 -12.73 -2.82
C ASN A 161 -19.40 -12.38 -1.65
N ILE A 162 -19.88 -11.62 -0.67
CA ILE A 162 -19.16 -11.37 0.58
C ILE A 162 -19.00 -12.66 1.37
N THR A 163 -20.01 -13.53 1.39
CA THR A 163 -19.92 -14.86 1.99
C THR A 163 -18.80 -15.69 1.39
N ARG A 164 -18.75 -15.75 0.06
CA ARG A 164 -17.67 -16.41 -0.66
C ARG A 164 -16.31 -15.77 -0.35
N PHE A 165 -16.24 -14.44 -0.33
CA PHE A 165 -15.01 -13.69 -0.08
C PHE A 165 -14.43 -13.98 1.31
N TYR A 166 -15.19 -13.84 2.39
CA TYR A 166 -14.65 -14.09 3.73
C TYR A 166 -14.37 -15.58 3.98
N ASN A 167 -15.13 -16.50 3.37
CA ASN A 167 -14.82 -17.93 3.47
C ASN A 167 -13.48 -18.26 2.79
N ASN A 168 -13.19 -17.64 1.65
CA ASN A 168 -11.88 -17.75 1.01
C ASN A 168 -10.78 -17.15 1.89
N TYR A 169 -11.01 -15.96 2.44
CA TYR A 169 -10.09 -15.32 3.37
C TYR A 169 -9.74 -16.23 4.56
N LEU A 170 -10.75 -16.90 5.14
CA LEU A 170 -10.57 -17.87 6.23
C LEU A 170 -9.82 -19.12 5.81
N ASN A 171 -10.26 -19.78 4.72
CA ASN A 171 -9.67 -21.03 4.25
C ASN A 171 -8.22 -20.85 3.78
N GLN A 172 -7.91 -19.66 3.26
CA GLN A 172 -6.59 -19.34 2.77
C GLN A 172 -5.72 -18.66 3.83
N CYS A 173 -6.17 -18.42 5.07
CA CYS A 173 -5.37 -17.70 6.07
C CYS A 173 -4.78 -16.37 5.54
N GLU A 174 -5.60 -15.56 4.84
CA GLU A 174 -5.15 -14.32 4.18
C GLU A 174 -4.64 -13.22 5.14
N TRP A 175 -4.78 -13.40 6.47
CA TRP A 175 -4.12 -12.55 7.47
C TRP A 175 -2.60 -12.75 7.52
N LEU A 176 -2.08 -13.89 7.06
CA LEU A 176 -0.64 -14.16 7.04
C LEU A 176 -0.02 -13.93 5.65
N PRO A 177 1.17 -13.32 5.58
CA PRO A 177 1.93 -13.20 4.34
C PRO A 177 2.59 -14.55 4.02
N LYS A 178 1.86 -15.47 3.35
CA LYS A 178 2.28 -16.86 3.14
C LYS A 178 3.70 -17.03 2.62
N GLU A 179 4.02 -16.36 1.52
CA GLU A 179 5.32 -16.49 0.84
C GLU A 179 6.47 -16.07 1.78
N ILE A 180 6.30 -14.93 2.44
CA ILE A 180 7.28 -14.41 3.41
C ILE A 180 7.38 -15.34 4.64
N LYS A 181 6.25 -15.81 5.17
CA LYS A 181 6.20 -16.73 6.32
C LYS A 181 6.95 -18.04 6.04
N THR A 182 6.86 -18.59 4.82
CA THR A 182 7.50 -19.86 4.48
C THR A 182 8.98 -19.75 4.19
N GLU A 183 9.41 -18.65 3.58
CA GLU A 183 10.77 -18.53 3.05
C GLU A 183 11.70 -17.74 3.98
N TYR A 184 11.16 -16.80 4.77
CA TYR A 184 11.94 -15.87 5.55
C TYR A 184 11.58 -15.91 7.03
N LYS A 185 12.58 -16.17 7.86
CA LYS A 185 12.46 -16.10 9.31
C LYS A 185 12.57 -14.64 9.75
N ASN A 186 13.69 -14.00 9.45
CA ASN A 186 13.93 -12.58 9.68
C ASN A 186 13.90 -11.80 8.36
N ILE A 187 13.28 -10.62 8.36
CA ILE A 187 13.22 -9.72 7.20
C ILE A 187 13.88 -8.36 7.48
N PHE A 188 14.37 -8.12 8.69
CA PHE A 188 14.89 -6.81 9.09
C PHE A 188 16.38 -6.62 8.80
N ASP A 189 17.07 -7.66 8.34
CA ASP A 189 18.49 -7.60 7.97
C ASP A 189 18.64 -6.90 6.61
N GLU A 190 19.75 -6.17 6.40
CA GLU A 190 19.99 -5.38 5.18
C GLU A 190 19.92 -6.23 3.90
N GLU A 191 20.35 -7.49 3.98
CA GLU A 191 20.28 -8.46 2.88
C GLU A 191 18.84 -8.78 2.44
N ASN A 192 17.85 -8.55 3.30
CA ASN A 192 16.44 -8.82 3.06
C ASN A 192 15.62 -7.54 2.77
N TYR A 193 16.27 -6.42 2.45
CA TYR A 193 15.59 -5.13 2.27
C TYR A 193 14.43 -5.16 1.25
N ASP A 194 14.60 -5.86 0.12
CA ASP A 194 13.54 -5.99 -0.89
C ASP A 194 12.32 -6.75 -0.35
N ILE A 195 12.57 -7.81 0.41
CA ILE A 195 11.53 -8.61 1.09
C ILE A 195 10.82 -7.78 2.16
N TYR A 196 11.56 -6.97 2.92
CA TYR A 196 10.97 -6.02 3.85
C TYR A 196 10.05 -5.02 3.13
N CYS A 197 10.49 -4.47 2.00
CA CYS A 197 9.67 -3.55 1.20
C CYS A 197 8.39 -4.21 0.69
N GLU A 198 8.45 -5.48 0.30
CA GLU A 198 7.29 -6.27 -0.08
C GLU A 198 6.36 -6.54 1.11
N TYR A 199 6.91 -6.97 2.25
CA TYR A 199 6.18 -7.14 3.50
C TYR A 199 5.41 -5.88 3.88
N VAL A 200 6.01 -4.69 3.78
CA VAL A 200 5.33 -3.42 4.09
C VAL A 200 4.09 -3.21 3.21
N LYS A 201 4.15 -3.58 1.93
CA LYS A 201 2.99 -3.50 1.01
C LYS A 201 1.92 -4.52 1.37
N ILE A 202 2.32 -5.76 1.67
CA ILE A 202 1.39 -6.82 2.09
C ILE A 202 0.70 -6.41 3.39
N LYS A 203 1.47 -6.01 4.41
CA LYS A 203 0.96 -5.50 5.69
C LYS A 203 -0.08 -4.40 5.50
N LYS A 204 0.20 -3.40 4.67
CA LYS A 204 -0.76 -2.32 4.37
C LYS A 204 -2.06 -2.88 3.78
N THR A 205 -1.94 -3.84 2.86
CA THR A 205 -3.09 -4.48 2.20
C THR A 205 -3.91 -5.31 3.18
N THR A 206 -3.25 -6.15 3.98
CA THR A 206 -3.87 -6.98 5.03
C THR A 206 -4.67 -6.13 6.02
N LEU A 207 -4.07 -5.06 6.54
CA LEU A 207 -4.75 -4.15 7.46
C LEU A 207 -5.93 -3.42 6.81
N SER A 208 -5.85 -3.12 5.51
CA SER A 208 -6.95 -2.51 4.76
C SER A 208 -8.13 -3.48 4.62
N ILE A 209 -7.85 -4.76 4.34
CA ILE A 209 -8.86 -5.83 4.26
C ILE A 209 -9.54 -6.03 5.62
N ILE A 210 -8.77 -6.13 6.71
CA ILE A 210 -9.33 -6.32 8.05
C ILE A 210 -10.30 -5.19 8.41
N LYS A 211 -9.92 -3.93 8.15
CA LYS A 211 -10.81 -2.77 8.35
C LYS A 211 -12.08 -2.87 7.50
N ALA A 212 -11.93 -3.23 6.23
CA ALA A 212 -13.06 -3.36 5.33
C ALA A 212 -14.01 -4.49 5.76
N LEU A 213 -13.48 -5.66 6.15
CA LEU A 213 -14.26 -6.78 6.67
C LEU A 213 -15.05 -6.37 7.92
N CYS A 214 -14.42 -5.64 8.86
CA CYS A 214 -15.13 -5.14 10.04
C CYS A 214 -16.33 -4.27 9.66
N LEU A 215 -16.14 -3.33 8.73
CA LEU A 215 -17.21 -2.42 8.29
C LEU A 215 -18.32 -3.17 7.53
N ILE A 216 -17.93 -4.08 6.64
CA ILE A 216 -18.86 -4.84 5.81
C ILE A 216 -19.71 -5.78 6.66
N LEU A 217 -19.07 -6.58 7.52
CA LEU A 217 -19.74 -7.59 8.35
C LEU A 217 -20.64 -6.96 9.41
N LYS A 218 -20.27 -5.80 9.96
CA LYS A 218 -21.17 -5.01 10.82
C LYS A 218 -22.42 -4.55 10.09
N LYS A 219 -22.27 -4.03 8.87
CA LYS A 219 -23.41 -3.59 8.04
C LYS A 219 -24.31 -4.75 7.61
N LEU A 220 -23.75 -5.95 7.44
CA LEU A 220 -24.50 -7.17 7.10
C LEU A 220 -25.09 -7.89 8.32
N ASP A 221 -24.86 -7.38 9.54
CA ASP A 221 -25.28 -8.00 10.80
C ASP A 221 -24.71 -9.42 11.02
N GLU A 222 -23.45 -9.63 10.64
CA GLU A 222 -22.73 -10.90 10.78
C GLU A 222 -21.45 -10.77 11.64
N PRO A 223 -21.52 -10.19 12.87
CA PRO A 223 -20.33 -9.94 13.70
C PRO A 223 -19.63 -11.23 14.18
N ALA A 224 -20.34 -12.36 14.26
CA ALA A 224 -19.76 -13.65 14.68
C ALA A 224 -18.60 -14.13 13.79
N ILE A 225 -18.57 -13.69 12.53
CA ILE A 225 -17.45 -13.99 11.63
C ILE A 225 -16.19 -13.24 12.06
N ILE A 226 -16.33 -12.02 12.59
CA ILE A 226 -15.21 -11.24 13.12
C ILE A 226 -14.59 -11.98 14.31
N ASP A 227 -15.41 -12.52 15.22
CA ASP A 227 -14.92 -13.33 16.35
C ASP A 227 -14.14 -14.57 15.88
N LYS A 228 -14.60 -15.23 14.81
CA LYS A 228 -13.87 -16.35 14.20
C LYS A 228 -12.51 -15.93 13.65
N ILE A 229 -12.41 -14.75 13.03
CA ILE A 229 -11.14 -14.19 12.54
C ILE A 229 -10.22 -13.88 13.73
N ILE A 230 -10.73 -13.25 14.78
CA ILE A 230 -9.99 -12.93 16.01
C ILE A 230 -9.37 -14.20 16.60
N ASN A 231 -10.17 -15.27 16.76
CA ASN A 231 -9.70 -16.53 17.32
C ASN A 231 -8.58 -17.17 16.48
N ASN A 232 -8.70 -17.14 15.15
CA ASN A 232 -7.64 -17.63 14.27
C ASN A 232 -6.35 -16.81 14.40
N ILE A 233 -6.46 -15.49 14.46
CA ILE A 233 -5.30 -14.60 14.63
C ILE A 233 -4.64 -14.80 15.99
N PHE A 234 -5.40 -15.02 17.07
CA PHE A 234 -4.85 -15.39 18.37
C PHE A 234 -4.10 -16.73 18.33
N ASN A 235 -4.63 -17.73 17.64
CA ASN A 235 -3.96 -19.02 17.49
C ASN A 235 -2.60 -18.85 16.80
N ASP A 236 -2.54 -18.10 15.71
CA ASP A 236 -1.27 -17.81 15.02
C ASP A 236 -0.35 -16.92 15.87
N LEU A 237 -0.90 -15.93 16.61
CA LEU A 237 -0.10 -15.08 17.50
C LEU A 237 0.61 -15.93 18.56
N ASN A 238 -0.11 -16.85 19.19
CA ASN A 238 0.46 -17.78 20.18
C ASN A 238 1.57 -18.66 19.58
N GLU A 239 1.50 -18.95 18.28
CA GLU A 239 2.54 -19.70 17.56
C GLU A 239 3.83 -18.88 17.37
N TYR A 240 3.72 -17.57 17.12
CA TYR A 240 4.85 -16.71 16.72
C TYR A 240 5.40 -15.81 17.82
N ILE A 241 4.62 -15.49 18.85
CA ILE A 241 4.95 -14.42 19.80
C ILE A 241 6.27 -14.61 20.55
N PHE A 242 6.67 -15.86 20.81
CA PHE A 242 7.96 -16.18 21.45
C PHE A 242 9.08 -16.52 20.46
N LYS A 243 8.81 -16.51 19.16
CA LYS A 243 9.81 -16.77 18.11
C LYS A 243 10.35 -15.43 17.60
N SER A 244 11.42 -14.94 18.25
CA SER A 244 12.01 -13.63 17.94
C SER A 244 12.39 -13.44 16.47
N GLU A 245 12.76 -14.52 15.78
CA GLU A 245 13.04 -14.50 14.34
C GLU A 245 11.83 -14.03 13.52
N TYR A 246 10.61 -14.47 13.86
CA TYR A 246 9.37 -14.10 13.17
C TYR A 246 8.70 -12.83 13.71
N LYS A 247 9.48 -11.90 14.28
CA LYS A 247 8.93 -10.67 14.88
C LYS A 247 7.99 -9.91 13.93
N HIS A 248 8.29 -9.88 12.64
CA HIS A 248 7.44 -9.23 11.64
C HIS A 248 6.02 -9.82 11.56
N LEU A 249 5.85 -11.13 11.81
CA LEU A 249 4.53 -11.77 11.89
C LEU A 249 3.81 -11.36 13.18
N THR A 250 4.48 -11.45 14.33
CA THR A 250 3.93 -11.03 15.63
C THR A 250 3.44 -9.57 15.57
N GLU A 251 4.24 -8.68 15.00
CA GLU A 251 3.92 -7.26 14.87
C GLU A 251 2.74 -7.00 13.92
N LEU A 252 2.55 -7.83 12.88
CA LEU A 252 1.40 -7.76 11.98
C LEU A 252 0.12 -8.24 12.68
N LEU A 253 0.17 -9.40 13.31
CA LEU A 253 -0.97 -10.01 14.00
C LEU A 253 -1.49 -9.12 15.14
N LEU A 254 -0.60 -8.47 15.89
CA LEU A 254 -0.99 -7.48 16.91
C LEU A 254 -1.67 -6.25 16.29
N ASP A 255 -1.20 -5.77 15.14
CA ASP A 255 -1.84 -4.64 14.44
C ASP A 255 -3.23 -5.02 13.91
N GLU A 256 -3.43 -6.26 13.46
CA GLU A 256 -4.73 -6.79 13.06
C GLU A 256 -5.69 -6.93 14.25
N LEU A 257 -5.23 -7.51 15.36
CA LEU A 257 -6.01 -7.65 16.59
C LEU A 257 -6.44 -6.29 17.14
N ALA A 258 -5.56 -5.28 17.09
CA ALA A 258 -5.90 -3.93 17.53
C ALA A 258 -7.12 -3.39 16.77
N ILE A 259 -7.18 -3.60 15.44
CA ILE A 259 -8.31 -3.15 14.61
C ILE A 259 -9.57 -3.96 14.91
N LEU A 260 -9.44 -5.29 15.03
CA LEU A 260 -10.58 -6.18 15.25
C LEU A 260 -11.23 -5.94 16.60
N ILE A 261 -10.44 -5.84 17.67
CA ILE A 261 -10.93 -5.60 19.04
C ILE A 261 -11.56 -4.20 19.16
N GLU A 262 -11.01 -3.19 18.47
CA GLU A 262 -11.65 -1.87 18.35
C GLU A 262 -13.02 -1.92 17.70
N ASN A 263 -13.24 -2.89 16.81
CA ASN A 263 -14.52 -3.05 16.14
C ASN A 263 -15.49 -3.96 16.91
N VAL A 264 -15.00 -4.99 17.59
CA VAL A 264 -15.82 -5.95 18.36
C VAL A 264 -15.17 -6.14 19.74
N PRO A 265 -15.29 -5.14 20.64
CA PRO A 265 -14.71 -5.23 21.96
C PRO A 265 -15.53 -6.20 22.81
N THR A 266 -14.91 -7.31 23.19
CA THR A 266 -15.48 -8.26 24.15
C THR A 266 -14.52 -8.41 25.31
N GLU A 267 -15.07 -8.67 26.51
CA GLU A 267 -14.27 -8.91 27.70
C GLU A 267 -13.32 -10.10 27.51
N GLU A 268 -13.77 -11.14 26.79
CA GLU A 268 -12.95 -12.29 26.41
C GLU A 268 -11.73 -11.88 25.57
N ASN A 269 -11.94 -11.09 24.51
CA ASN A 269 -10.85 -10.65 23.64
C ASN A 269 -9.82 -9.78 24.38
N ILE A 270 -10.29 -8.88 25.25
CA ILE A 270 -9.44 -8.01 26.07
C ILE A 270 -8.63 -8.85 27.08
N ASN A 271 -9.28 -9.82 27.73
CA ASN A 271 -8.63 -10.73 28.66
C ASN A 271 -7.58 -11.60 27.98
N ASN A 272 -7.86 -12.10 26.77
CA ASN A 272 -6.91 -12.89 25.98
C ASN A 272 -5.62 -12.10 25.67
N ILE A 273 -5.73 -10.81 25.30
CA ILE A 273 -4.55 -9.94 25.13
C ILE A 273 -3.82 -9.72 26.46
N ASN A 274 -4.56 -9.44 27.54
CA ASN A 274 -4.00 -9.20 28.87
C ASN A 274 -3.22 -10.40 29.42
N MET A 275 -3.61 -11.62 29.05
CA MET A 275 -2.98 -12.86 29.49
C MET A 275 -1.67 -13.20 28.76
N ILE A 276 -1.32 -12.45 27.72
CA ILE A 276 -0.07 -12.67 26.99
C ILE A 276 1.11 -12.42 27.93
N ASN A 277 1.94 -13.44 28.13
CA ASN A 277 3.17 -13.28 28.91
C ASN A 277 4.14 -12.35 28.17
N THR A 278 4.39 -11.18 28.76
CA THR A 278 5.24 -10.16 28.17
C THR A 278 6.71 -10.26 28.57
N ASP A 279 7.10 -11.05 29.58
CA ASP A 279 8.42 -10.95 30.22
C ASP A 279 9.58 -11.02 29.22
N ASN A 280 9.48 -11.96 28.27
CA ASN A 280 10.50 -12.25 27.26
C ASN A 280 10.33 -11.47 25.95
N LEU A 281 9.38 -10.53 25.88
CA LEU A 281 9.14 -9.70 24.70
C LEU A 281 9.98 -8.43 24.73
N ASP A 282 10.32 -7.91 23.54
CA ASP A 282 10.98 -6.62 23.44
C ASP A 282 10.02 -5.46 23.75
N ASN A 283 10.60 -4.28 24.02
CA ASN A 283 9.84 -3.10 24.44
C ASN A 283 8.80 -2.64 23.41
N SER A 284 9.06 -2.81 22.11
CA SER A 284 8.11 -2.41 21.06
C SER A 284 6.87 -3.29 21.09
N THR A 285 7.06 -4.61 21.16
CA THR A 285 5.94 -5.56 21.22
C THR A 285 5.16 -5.42 22.53
N LYS A 286 5.86 -5.24 23.67
CA LYS A 286 5.25 -4.91 24.97
C LYS A 286 4.36 -3.67 24.88
N PHE A 287 4.89 -2.61 24.27
CA PHE A 287 4.17 -1.36 24.11
C PHE A 287 2.90 -1.53 23.27
N LYS A 288 2.93 -2.33 22.20
CA LYS A 288 1.73 -2.62 21.39
C LYS A 288 0.65 -3.36 22.19
N ILE A 289 1.02 -4.41 22.91
CA ILE A 289 0.08 -5.19 23.75
C ILE A 289 -0.56 -4.25 24.78
N ASN A 290 0.25 -3.48 25.50
CA ASN A 290 -0.25 -2.53 26.50
C ASN A 290 -1.16 -1.48 25.88
N ASN A 291 -0.83 -0.93 24.71
CA ASN A 291 -1.68 0.04 24.02
C ASN A 291 -3.04 -0.53 23.61
N ILE A 292 -3.13 -1.81 23.26
CA ILE A 292 -4.41 -2.45 22.95
C ILE A 292 -5.24 -2.55 24.24
N VAL A 293 -4.63 -3.01 25.32
CA VAL A 293 -5.27 -3.18 26.63
C VAL A 293 -5.72 -1.86 27.24
N ASP A 294 -4.85 -0.85 27.27
CA ASP A 294 -5.05 0.42 27.97
C ASP A 294 -6.20 1.24 27.38
N ARG A 295 -6.65 0.93 26.15
CA ARG A 295 -7.86 1.52 25.54
C ARG A 295 -9.15 1.09 26.22
N TYR A 296 -9.14 0.01 27.03
CA TYR A 296 -10.33 -0.60 27.63
C TYR A 296 -10.25 -0.78 29.15
N LYS A 297 -9.28 -0.14 29.79
CA LYS A 297 -9.23 0.03 31.25
C LYS A 297 -9.99 1.29 31.66
#